data_AF-A0A8H5KY25-F1
#
_entry.id   AF-A0A8H5KY25-F1
#
_cell.length_a   1.000
_cell.length_b   1.000
_cell.length_c   1.000
_cell.angle_alpha   90.00
_cell.angle_beta   90.00
_cell.angle_gamma   90.00
#
_symmetry.space_group_name_H-M   'P 1'
#
loop_
_entity.id
_entity.type
_entity.pdbx_description
1 polymer ?
#
loop_
_entity_poly.entity_id
_entity_poly.type
_entity_poly.pdbx_seq_one_letter_code
_entity_poly.pdbx_strand_id
1 'polypeptide(L)'
;AINRLFCILTTWREPLTLELNVYCPSDSQHWFKNSYFGAPGEDKFECQDPGDNPIHDPRHGWVQGRVTEAPPDDALRRPFGSSELRFQGSLPSVNAVTKFVLRRQCRQQLNPDVLQDLWLKLPNLQEIHYELWQSHLSIEQEMSDTGFVKTIQHIPASVTKVTIFEDFNESFLELYALGRGILAEINPGRVRLPFRKLGGAFALRSQSLEHLSVAFLIDARHFFDACQPSWRWPRLKTLTLTHRAISKANVHQTNKLFQTAAQVALSMPELQTLTIWHGERREACGFTYRREHGSICWQGTVDLRLESKTLEAWEKLAVTYAGRVLTVNSNVFMEDITSHGDAIHHLGLHHVVDRVSLQQIRIENRVSWL
;
A
#
# COMPACT_ATOMS: atom_id res chain seq x y z
N ALA A 1 -21.03 -16.43 6.75
CA ALA A 1 -19.70 -17.07 6.76
C ALA A 1 -18.83 -16.59 7.92
N ILE A 2 -18.48 -15.30 8.00
CA ILE A 2 -17.55 -14.75 9.02
C ILE A 2 -17.95 -15.05 10.46
N ASN A 3 -19.22 -14.88 10.84
CA ASN A 3 -19.70 -15.21 12.20
C ASN A 3 -19.39 -16.68 12.57
N ARG A 4 -19.71 -17.62 11.66
CA ARG A 4 -19.43 -19.05 11.86
C ARG A 4 -17.92 -19.32 11.97
N LEU A 5 -17.11 -18.68 11.13
CA LEU A 5 -15.65 -18.79 11.20
C LEU A 5 -15.13 -18.34 12.55
N PHE A 6 -15.52 -17.15 13.03
CA PHE A 6 -15.09 -16.63 14.32
C PHE A 6 -15.51 -17.56 15.47
N CYS A 7 -16.73 -18.12 15.43
CA CYS A 7 -17.16 -19.12 16.42
C CYS A 7 -16.24 -20.35 16.44
N ILE A 8 -15.87 -20.89 15.28
CA ILE A 8 -14.93 -22.03 15.17
C ILE A 8 -13.55 -21.64 15.72
N LEU A 9 -13.04 -20.45 15.37
CA LEU A 9 -11.72 -20.02 15.80
C LEU A 9 -11.62 -19.74 17.31
N THR A 10 -12.75 -19.59 18.02
CA THR A 10 -12.72 -19.44 19.49
C THR A 10 -12.16 -20.66 20.21
N THR A 11 -12.28 -21.86 19.61
CA THR A 11 -11.75 -23.10 20.21
C THR A 11 -10.28 -23.33 19.87
N TRP A 12 -9.71 -22.52 18.98
CA TRP A 12 -8.33 -22.67 18.53
C TRP A 12 -7.36 -22.17 19.61
N ARG A 13 -6.26 -22.90 19.84
CA ARG A 13 -5.30 -22.60 20.92
C ARG A 13 -3.95 -22.11 20.41
N GLU A 14 -3.54 -22.54 19.23
CA GLU A 14 -2.27 -22.16 18.62
C GLU A 14 -2.38 -20.80 17.88
N PRO A 15 -1.30 -20.01 17.80
CA PRO A 15 -1.28 -18.79 17.01
C PRO A 15 -1.60 -19.04 15.53
N LEU A 16 -2.43 -18.18 14.93
CA LEU A 16 -2.83 -18.29 13.53
C LEU A 16 -2.85 -16.96 12.78
N THR A 17 -2.68 -17.05 11.47
CA THR A 17 -2.91 -15.94 10.53
C THR A 17 -4.33 -16.07 9.98
N LEU A 18 -5.14 -15.02 10.15
CA LEU A 18 -6.45 -14.92 9.51
C LEU A 18 -6.30 -14.16 8.19
N GLU A 19 -6.44 -14.87 7.08
CA GLU A 19 -6.50 -14.29 5.75
C GLU A 19 -7.95 -14.31 5.24
N LEU A 20 -8.44 -13.18 4.73
CA LEU A 20 -9.78 -13.05 4.15
C LEU A 20 -9.69 -12.66 2.68
N ASN A 21 -10.60 -13.21 1.86
CA ASN A 21 -10.79 -12.83 0.48
C ASN A 21 -12.28 -12.84 0.13
N VAL A 22 -12.71 -11.89 -0.70
CA VAL A 22 -14.08 -11.78 -1.23
C VAL A 22 -13.98 -11.46 -2.72
N TYR A 23 -14.45 -12.40 -3.55
CA TYR A 23 -14.45 -12.25 -5.01
C TYR A 23 -15.64 -12.98 -5.64
N CYS A 24 -16.01 -12.62 -6.87
CA CYS A 24 -16.98 -13.36 -7.64
C CYS A 24 -16.25 -14.32 -8.61
N PRO A 25 -16.57 -15.62 -8.64
CA PRO A 25 -15.93 -16.55 -9.58
C PRO A 25 -16.05 -16.15 -11.06
N SER A 26 -17.06 -15.35 -11.43
CA SER A 26 -17.21 -14.82 -12.79
C SER A 26 -16.21 -13.70 -13.14
N ASP A 27 -15.58 -13.04 -12.16
CA ASP A 27 -14.72 -11.88 -12.41
C ASP A 27 -13.54 -12.24 -13.32
N SER A 28 -13.00 -13.46 -13.20
CA SER A 28 -11.92 -14.00 -14.03
C SER A 28 -12.38 -14.60 -15.37
N GLN A 29 -13.70 -14.68 -15.61
CA GLN A 29 -14.31 -15.29 -16.79
C GLN A 29 -14.59 -14.30 -17.93
N HIS A 30 -14.58 -12.99 -17.66
CA HIS A 30 -14.98 -11.94 -18.61
C HIS A 30 -13.81 -11.04 -19.02
N TRP A 31 -13.83 -9.76 -18.64
CA TRP A 31 -12.85 -8.78 -19.10
C TRP A 31 -11.48 -8.95 -18.43
N PHE A 32 -11.44 -9.31 -17.15
CA PHE A 32 -10.21 -9.37 -16.35
C PHE A 32 -9.55 -10.75 -16.37
N LYS A 33 -9.42 -11.36 -17.55
CA LYS A 33 -8.89 -12.72 -17.66
C LYS A 33 -7.44 -12.85 -17.24
N ASN A 34 -6.65 -11.78 -17.32
CA ASN A 34 -5.24 -11.71 -16.89
C ASN A 34 -5.05 -11.25 -15.44
N SER A 35 -6.13 -11.02 -14.70
CA SER A 35 -6.10 -10.60 -13.31
C SER A 35 -6.16 -11.79 -12.35
N TYR A 36 -5.50 -11.63 -11.20
CA TYR A 36 -5.51 -12.64 -10.15
C TYR A 36 -6.69 -12.46 -9.19
N PHE A 37 -7.33 -13.58 -8.80
CA PHE A 37 -8.48 -13.68 -7.93
C PHE A 37 -8.37 -14.95 -7.06
N GLY A 38 -8.96 -14.92 -5.86
CA GLY A 38 -8.98 -16.08 -4.96
C GLY A 38 -7.76 -16.21 -4.05
N ALA A 39 -7.77 -17.23 -3.19
CA ALA A 39 -6.68 -17.56 -2.28
C ALA A 39 -5.53 -18.30 -3.01
N PRO A 40 -4.33 -18.42 -2.40
CA PRO A 40 -3.26 -19.22 -2.97
C PRO A 40 -3.72 -20.65 -3.29
N GLY A 41 -3.48 -21.11 -4.52
CA GLY A 41 -3.95 -22.39 -5.04
C GLY A 41 -5.42 -22.44 -5.47
N GLU A 42 -6.17 -21.34 -5.42
CA GLU A 42 -7.50 -21.22 -6.05
C GLU A 42 -7.45 -20.49 -7.40
N ASP A 43 -6.36 -19.75 -7.65
CA ASP A 43 -6.18 -19.02 -8.89
C ASP A 43 -5.71 -19.94 -10.03
N LYS A 44 -6.36 -19.79 -11.20
CA LYS A 44 -6.00 -20.50 -12.43
C LYS A 44 -4.53 -20.33 -12.83
N PHE A 45 -3.90 -19.20 -12.48
CA PHE A 45 -2.50 -18.88 -12.77
C PHE A 45 -1.50 -19.50 -11.79
N GLU A 46 -1.96 -19.94 -10.61
CA GLU A 46 -1.10 -20.66 -9.66
C GLU A 46 -1.21 -22.19 -9.84
N CYS A 47 -2.35 -22.68 -10.34
CA CYS A 47 -2.60 -24.11 -10.52
C CYS A 47 -2.33 -24.65 -11.92
N GLN A 48 -2.11 -23.77 -12.90
CA GLN A 48 -1.76 -24.16 -14.26
C GLN A 48 -0.42 -23.54 -14.60
N ASP A 49 0.51 -24.35 -15.12
CA ASP A 49 1.59 -23.79 -15.94
C ASP A 49 0.93 -22.88 -16.97
N PRO A 50 1.44 -21.65 -17.20
CA PRO A 50 0.88 -20.76 -18.19
C PRO A 50 0.93 -21.50 -19.52
N GLY A 51 -0.18 -22.11 -19.92
CA GLY A 51 -0.23 -22.88 -21.14
C GLY A 51 0.20 -21.99 -22.29
N ASP A 52 0.98 -22.51 -23.22
CA ASP A 52 1.48 -21.77 -24.38
C ASP A 52 0.37 -21.13 -25.24
N ASN A 53 -0.90 -21.47 -24.97
CA ASN A 53 -2.05 -20.90 -25.66
C ASN A 53 -2.41 -19.51 -25.11
N PRO A 54 -2.32 -18.46 -25.94
CA PRO A 54 -2.66 -17.11 -25.51
C PRO A 54 -4.18 -16.97 -25.29
N ILE A 55 -4.57 -16.10 -24.37
CA ILE A 55 -5.98 -15.82 -24.04
C ILE A 55 -6.73 -15.36 -25.30
N HIS A 56 -7.77 -16.08 -25.72
CA HIS A 56 -8.60 -15.73 -26.87
C HIS A 56 -10.08 -15.81 -26.52
N ASP A 57 -10.70 -14.64 -26.37
CA ASP A 57 -12.13 -14.47 -26.14
C ASP A 57 -12.58 -13.12 -26.74
N PRO A 58 -12.84 -13.09 -28.06
CA PRO A 58 -13.19 -11.85 -28.75
C PRO A 58 -14.44 -11.16 -28.20
N ARG A 59 -15.33 -11.87 -27.49
CA ARG A 59 -16.54 -11.28 -26.89
C ARG A 59 -16.24 -10.40 -25.68
N HIS A 60 -15.05 -10.53 -25.10
CA HIS A 60 -14.60 -9.75 -23.95
C HIS A 60 -13.29 -9.01 -24.28
N GLY A 61 -13.09 -8.67 -25.56
CA GLY A 61 -11.96 -7.87 -26.01
C GLY A 61 -10.62 -8.60 -26.06
N TRP A 62 -10.56 -9.93 -25.96
CA TRP A 62 -9.30 -10.69 -25.98
C TRP A 62 -9.07 -11.41 -27.31
N VAL A 63 -8.00 -11.08 -28.03
CA VAL A 63 -7.61 -11.75 -29.27
C VAL A 63 -6.13 -12.12 -29.21
N GLN A 64 -5.84 -13.42 -29.11
CA GLN A 64 -4.46 -13.96 -29.15
C GLN A 64 -3.56 -13.29 -28.10
N GLY A 65 -4.07 -13.18 -26.87
CA GLY A 65 -3.36 -12.64 -25.71
C GLY A 65 -3.32 -11.12 -25.64
N ARG A 66 -3.91 -10.42 -26.62
CA ARG A 66 -3.98 -8.96 -26.67
C ARG A 66 -5.38 -8.48 -26.34
N VAL A 67 -5.46 -7.35 -25.66
CA VAL A 67 -6.71 -6.60 -25.48
C VAL A 67 -6.93 -5.76 -26.72
N THR A 68 -8.03 -5.99 -27.44
CA THR A 68 -8.43 -5.25 -28.64
C THR A 68 -9.58 -4.28 -28.40
N GLU A 69 -10.26 -4.42 -27.25
CA GLU A 69 -11.37 -3.58 -26.84
C GLU A 69 -11.29 -3.33 -25.34
N ALA A 70 -11.51 -2.08 -24.92
CA ALA A 70 -11.49 -1.72 -23.51
C ALA A 70 -12.81 -2.09 -22.81
N PRO A 71 -12.77 -2.60 -21.57
CA PRO A 71 -13.94 -3.07 -20.83
C PRO A 71 -14.99 -1.97 -20.64
N PRO A 72 -16.30 -2.27 -20.82
CA PRO A 72 -17.39 -1.33 -20.59
C PRO A 72 -17.37 -0.82 -19.15
N ASP A 73 -18.05 0.31 -18.92
CA ASP A 73 -17.94 1.06 -17.66
C ASP A 73 -18.44 0.26 -16.44
N ASP A 74 -19.42 -0.63 -16.64
CA ASP A 74 -19.90 -1.55 -15.61
C ASP A 74 -18.86 -2.62 -15.26
N ALA A 75 -18.14 -3.15 -16.25
CA ALA A 75 -17.04 -4.09 -16.06
C ALA A 75 -15.88 -3.44 -15.31
N LEU A 76 -15.49 -2.20 -15.66
CA LEU A 76 -14.43 -1.46 -14.97
C LEU A 76 -14.70 -1.25 -13.47
N ARG A 77 -15.97 -1.21 -13.07
CA ARG A 77 -16.39 -0.97 -11.69
C ARG A 77 -16.51 -2.23 -10.85
N ARG A 78 -17.10 -3.28 -11.41
CA ARG A 78 -17.63 -4.43 -10.65
C ARG A 78 -16.63 -5.09 -9.69
N PRO A 79 -15.37 -5.36 -10.05
CA PRO A 79 -14.42 -6.01 -9.14
C PRO A 79 -13.99 -5.12 -7.96
N PHE A 80 -14.05 -3.80 -8.14
CA PHE A 80 -13.54 -2.79 -7.19
C PHE A 80 -14.65 -2.07 -6.42
N GLY A 81 -15.85 -2.65 -6.41
CA GLY A 81 -16.96 -2.13 -5.62
C GLY A 81 -16.75 -2.29 -4.12
N SER A 82 -17.56 -1.60 -3.33
CA SER A 82 -17.63 -1.80 -1.89
C SER A 82 -18.38 -3.09 -1.56
N SER A 83 -17.77 -3.97 -0.76
CA SER A 83 -18.46 -5.13 -0.21
C SER A 83 -19.42 -4.69 0.90
N GLU A 84 -20.69 -5.04 0.78
CA GLU A 84 -21.67 -4.94 1.88
C GLU A 84 -21.51 -6.08 2.89
N LEU A 85 -20.31 -6.23 3.46
CA LEU A 85 -20.09 -7.25 4.48
C LEU A 85 -20.75 -6.82 5.79
N ARG A 86 -21.88 -7.47 6.13
CA ARG A 86 -22.61 -7.24 7.38
C ARG A 86 -22.52 -8.45 8.30
N PHE A 87 -22.28 -8.21 9.58
CA PHE A 87 -22.32 -9.26 10.60
C PHE A 87 -23.76 -9.47 11.08
N GLN A 88 -24.18 -10.73 11.23
CA GLN A 88 -25.52 -11.10 11.73
C GLN A 88 -25.66 -10.91 13.26
N GLY A 89 -24.71 -10.23 13.91
CA GLY A 89 -24.58 -10.06 15.35
C GLY A 89 -23.15 -9.65 15.75
N SER A 90 -22.87 -9.57 17.04
CA SER A 90 -21.50 -9.33 17.53
C SER A 90 -20.65 -10.56 17.32
N LEU A 91 -19.49 -10.41 16.67
CA LEU A 91 -18.52 -11.48 16.55
C LEU A 91 -17.95 -11.87 17.94
N PRO A 92 -17.67 -13.15 18.20
CA PRO A 92 -16.96 -13.55 19.41
C PRO A 92 -15.49 -13.13 19.33
N SER A 93 -14.83 -12.95 20.48
CA SER A 93 -13.40 -12.66 20.51
C SER A 93 -12.57 -13.91 20.21
N VAL A 94 -11.54 -13.77 19.37
CA VAL A 94 -10.68 -14.86 18.91
C VAL A 94 -9.22 -14.57 19.30
N ASN A 95 -8.75 -15.25 20.36
CA ASN A 95 -7.41 -15.04 20.91
C ASN A 95 -6.30 -15.67 20.07
N ALA A 96 -6.62 -16.66 19.25
CA ALA A 96 -5.63 -17.40 18.48
C ALA A 96 -5.05 -16.57 17.31
N VAL A 97 -5.78 -15.57 16.81
CA VAL A 97 -5.33 -14.78 15.66
C VAL A 97 -4.29 -13.76 16.09
N THR A 98 -3.06 -13.91 15.59
CA THR A 98 -1.95 -12.99 15.84
C THR A 98 -1.58 -12.15 14.62
N LYS A 99 -2.01 -12.56 13.43
CA LYS A 99 -1.81 -11.81 12.18
C LYS A 99 -3.10 -11.76 11.37
N PHE A 100 -3.43 -10.58 10.86
CA PHE A 100 -4.53 -10.37 9.92
C PHE A 100 -3.96 -10.02 8.55
N VAL A 101 -4.45 -10.70 7.51
CA VAL A 101 -4.04 -10.47 6.12
C VAL A 101 -5.28 -10.28 5.27
N LEU A 102 -5.26 -9.25 4.44
CA LEU A 102 -6.09 -9.17 3.25
C LEU A 102 -5.19 -8.69 2.14
N ARG A 103 -5.06 -9.54 1.12
CA ARG A 103 -4.18 -9.32 -0.02
C ARG A 103 -4.94 -8.66 -1.16
N ARG A 104 -4.19 -8.12 -2.10
CA ARG A 104 -4.64 -7.50 -3.34
C ARG A 104 -5.62 -8.36 -4.15
N GLN A 105 -5.57 -9.70 -4.05
CA GLN A 105 -6.55 -10.57 -4.70
C GLN A 105 -8.00 -10.29 -4.26
N CYS A 106 -8.19 -9.74 -3.06
CA CYS A 106 -9.47 -9.18 -2.62
C CYS A 106 -9.68 -7.83 -3.30
N ARG A 107 -10.22 -7.85 -4.51
CA ARG A 107 -10.46 -6.62 -5.30
C ARG A 107 -11.55 -5.74 -4.73
N GLN A 108 -12.51 -6.34 -4.03
CA GLN A 108 -13.57 -5.56 -3.38
C GLN A 108 -13.04 -4.84 -2.15
N GLN A 109 -13.50 -3.61 -1.97
CA GLN A 109 -13.14 -2.80 -0.81
C GLN A 109 -13.99 -3.20 0.40
N LEU A 110 -13.34 -3.46 1.53
CA LEU A 110 -14.03 -3.60 2.80
C LEU A 110 -14.27 -2.22 3.44
N ASN A 111 -15.47 -2.03 3.97
CA ASN A 111 -15.82 -0.81 4.70
C ASN A 111 -14.88 -0.65 5.93
N PRO A 112 -14.34 0.57 6.18
CA PRO A 112 -13.47 0.82 7.34
C PRO A 112 -14.06 0.44 8.71
N ASP A 113 -15.37 0.62 8.91
CA ASP A 113 -16.03 0.22 10.17
C ASP A 113 -16.07 -1.31 10.32
N VAL A 114 -16.21 -2.05 9.23
CA VAL A 114 -16.15 -3.53 9.23
C VAL A 114 -14.76 -4.02 9.62
N LEU A 115 -13.70 -3.39 9.11
CA LEU A 115 -12.32 -3.70 9.50
C LEU A 115 -12.07 -3.40 10.99
N GLN A 116 -12.59 -2.27 11.47
CA GLN A 116 -12.51 -1.92 12.88
C GLN A 116 -13.18 -3.00 13.75
N ASP A 117 -14.40 -3.39 13.40
CA ASP A 117 -15.14 -4.43 14.13
C ASP A 117 -14.42 -5.79 14.11
N LEU A 118 -13.79 -6.15 13.00
CA LEU A 118 -12.97 -7.35 12.92
C LEU A 118 -11.76 -7.26 13.86
N TRP A 119 -10.95 -6.22 13.74
CA TRP A 119 -9.71 -6.10 14.52
C TRP A 119 -9.96 -6.01 16.02
N LEU A 120 -11.04 -5.36 16.45
CA LEU A 120 -11.44 -5.31 17.87
C LEU A 120 -11.76 -6.68 18.47
N LYS A 121 -12.03 -7.68 17.64
CA LYS A 121 -12.35 -9.05 18.05
C LYS A 121 -11.14 -9.98 18.02
N LEU A 122 -9.96 -9.45 17.73
CA LEU A 122 -8.69 -10.16 17.69
C LEU A 122 -7.75 -9.60 18.78
N PRO A 123 -7.97 -9.90 20.07
CA PRO A 123 -7.25 -9.24 21.18
C PRO A 123 -5.74 -9.51 21.22
N ASN A 124 -5.27 -10.58 20.58
CA ASN A 124 -3.84 -10.91 20.47
C ASN A 124 -3.25 -10.55 19.10
N LEU A 125 -3.93 -9.71 18.31
CA LEU A 125 -3.45 -9.29 17.00
C LEU A 125 -2.17 -8.47 17.14
N GLN A 126 -1.11 -8.91 16.49
CA GLN A 126 0.23 -8.29 16.51
C GLN A 126 0.59 -7.67 15.15
N GLU A 127 0.14 -8.27 14.05
CA GLU A 127 0.46 -7.84 12.68
C GLU A 127 -0.81 -7.62 11.84
N ILE A 128 -0.89 -6.46 11.20
CA ILE A 128 -1.88 -6.14 10.17
C ILE A 128 -1.16 -5.99 8.84
N HIS A 129 -1.57 -6.77 7.85
CA HIS A 129 -1.17 -6.63 6.45
C HIS A 129 -2.43 -6.43 5.60
N TYR A 130 -2.64 -5.23 5.09
CA TYR A 130 -3.87 -4.86 4.40
C TYR A 130 -3.56 -4.21 3.06
N GLU A 131 -3.90 -4.92 1.98
CA GLU A 131 -3.73 -4.48 0.61
C GLU A 131 -5.10 -4.20 0.01
N LEU A 132 -5.39 -2.93 -0.24
CA LEU A 132 -6.66 -2.45 -0.75
C LEU A 132 -6.50 -1.87 -2.13
N TRP A 133 -7.60 -1.76 -2.87
CA TRP A 133 -7.62 -1.06 -4.15
C TRP A 133 -8.11 0.38 -3.98
N GLN A 134 -7.61 1.30 -4.79
CA GLN A 134 -8.17 2.64 -4.96
C GLN A 134 -9.61 2.52 -5.51
N SER A 135 -10.52 3.35 -5.00
CA SER A 135 -11.91 3.35 -5.47
C SER A 135 -12.02 3.84 -6.92
N HIS A 136 -12.99 3.27 -7.62
CA HIS A 136 -13.43 3.68 -8.94
C HIS A 136 -14.36 4.91 -8.90
N LEU A 137 -14.65 5.46 -7.71
CA LEU A 137 -15.39 6.71 -7.51
C LEU A 137 -14.70 7.61 -6.49
N SER A 138 -14.52 8.89 -6.83
CA SER A 138 -13.90 9.87 -5.93
C SER A 138 -14.69 10.08 -4.63
N ILE A 139 -16.02 10.09 -4.71
CA ILE A 139 -16.91 10.25 -3.54
C ILE A 139 -16.78 9.05 -2.59
N GLU A 140 -16.75 7.83 -3.12
CA GLU A 140 -16.52 6.62 -2.30
C GLU A 140 -15.14 6.64 -1.66
N GLN A 141 -14.12 7.11 -2.39
CA GLN A 141 -12.78 7.27 -1.86
C GLN A 141 -12.74 8.23 -0.66
N GLU A 142 -13.38 9.39 -0.76
CA GLU A 142 -13.42 10.39 0.32
C GLU A 142 -14.15 9.87 1.57
N MET A 143 -15.27 9.17 1.38
CA MET A 143 -16.00 8.53 2.48
C MET A 143 -15.14 7.44 3.16
N SER A 144 -14.48 6.61 2.35
CA SER A 144 -13.58 5.56 2.84
C SER A 144 -12.41 6.16 3.63
N ASP A 145 -11.74 7.18 3.10
CA ASP A 145 -10.62 7.85 3.75
C ASP A 145 -11.03 8.47 5.09
N THR A 146 -12.23 9.04 5.15
CA THR A 146 -12.79 9.60 6.39
C THR A 146 -13.05 8.50 7.42
N GLY A 147 -13.64 7.37 7.01
CA GLY A 147 -13.86 6.22 7.88
C GLY A 147 -12.55 5.62 8.39
N PHE A 148 -11.54 5.50 7.53
CA PHE A 148 -10.23 4.94 7.89
C PHE A 148 -9.53 5.73 8.99
N VAL A 149 -9.74 7.05 9.11
CA VAL A 149 -9.18 7.83 10.24
C VAL A 149 -9.58 7.20 11.58
N LYS A 150 -10.86 6.87 11.74
CA LYS A 150 -11.39 6.23 12.94
C LYS A 150 -10.85 4.81 13.09
N THR A 151 -10.84 4.02 12.01
CA THR A 151 -10.31 2.64 12.03
C THR A 151 -8.85 2.58 12.51
N ILE A 152 -7.99 3.48 12.01
CA ILE A 152 -6.57 3.55 12.40
C ILE A 152 -6.40 3.98 13.86
N GLN A 153 -7.23 4.88 14.37
CA GLN A 153 -7.21 5.29 15.77
C GLN A 153 -7.58 4.14 16.73
N HIS A 154 -8.37 3.17 16.25
CA HIS A 154 -8.85 2.02 17.04
C HIS A 154 -8.07 0.73 16.76
N ILE A 155 -6.91 0.79 16.09
CA ILE A 155 -6.03 -0.37 15.97
C ILE A 155 -5.71 -0.91 17.38
N PRO A 156 -5.86 -2.24 17.62
CA PRO A 156 -5.61 -2.82 18.94
C PRO A 156 -4.20 -2.51 19.47
N ALA A 157 -4.11 -2.27 20.78
CA ALA A 157 -2.84 -1.88 21.42
C ALA A 157 -1.75 -2.95 21.33
N SER A 158 -2.15 -4.21 21.13
CA SER A 158 -1.25 -5.37 20.90
C SER A 158 -0.55 -5.33 19.55
N VAL A 159 -1.04 -4.55 18.57
CA VAL A 159 -0.45 -4.47 17.23
C VAL A 159 0.85 -3.71 17.28
N THR A 160 1.92 -4.36 16.81
CA THR A 160 3.26 -3.80 16.70
C THR A 160 3.68 -3.58 15.24
N LYS A 161 3.07 -4.28 14.28
CA LYS A 161 3.39 -4.18 12.86
C LYS A 161 2.17 -3.89 12.02
N VAL A 162 2.27 -2.85 11.19
CA VAL A 162 1.22 -2.46 10.25
C VAL A 162 1.86 -2.24 8.88
N THR A 163 1.39 -3.00 7.89
CA THR A 163 1.68 -2.80 6.47
C THR A 163 0.36 -2.55 5.75
N ILE A 164 0.22 -1.38 5.13
CA ILE A 164 -0.93 -1.04 4.32
C ILE A 164 -0.44 -0.62 2.94
N PHE A 165 -0.99 -1.27 1.92
CA PHE A 165 -0.66 -1.00 0.53
C PHE A 165 -1.94 -0.69 -0.23
N GLU A 166 -2.06 0.53 -0.73
CA GLU A 166 -3.12 0.83 -1.67
C GLU A 166 -2.64 0.65 -3.10
N ASP A 167 -3.28 -0.28 -3.80
CA ASP A 167 -3.04 -0.54 -5.20
C ASP A 167 -3.96 0.29 -6.11
N PHE A 168 -3.50 0.52 -7.33
CA PHE A 168 -4.25 1.15 -8.41
C PHE A 168 -3.76 0.59 -9.74
N ASN A 169 -4.63 0.56 -10.75
CA ASN A 169 -4.22 0.16 -12.10
C ASN A 169 -4.01 1.41 -12.96
N GLU A 170 -2.77 1.72 -13.33
CA GLU A 170 -2.44 2.91 -14.14
C GLU A 170 -3.24 2.97 -15.45
N SER A 171 -3.45 1.83 -16.11
CA SER A 171 -4.21 1.75 -17.35
C SER A 171 -5.71 2.00 -17.16
N PHE A 172 -6.30 1.57 -16.03
CA PHE A 172 -7.69 1.91 -15.72
C PHE A 172 -7.84 3.40 -15.41
N LEU A 173 -6.89 3.99 -14.69
CA LEU A 173 -6.87 5.44 -14.46
C LEU A 173 -6.75 6.24 -15.77
N GLU A 174 -6.02 5.71 -16.76
CA GLU A 174 -5.98 6.29 -18.11
C GLU A 174 -7.34 6.18 -18.82
N LEU A 175 -8.02 5.03 -18.76
CA LEU A 175 -9.36 4.85 -19.31
C LEU A 175 -10.37 5.82 -18.69
N TYR A 176 -10.38 5.96 -17.36
CA TYR A 176 -11.24 6.92 -16.66
C TYR A 176 -11.00 8.36 -17.11
N ALA A 177 -9.74 8.73 -17.33
CA ALA A 177 -9.37 10.05 -17.83
C ALA A 177 -9.75 10.30 -19.30
N LEU A 178 -10.01 9.24 -20.07
CA LEU A 178 -10.56 9.31 -21.44
C LEU A 178 -12.09 9.34 -21.46
N GLY A 179 -12.74 9.45 -20.29
CA GLY A 179 -14.20 9.56 -20.17
C GLY A 179 -14.93 8.24 -19.99
N ARG A 180 -14.22 7.11 -19.79
CA ARG A 180 -14.82 5.85 -19.35
C ARG A 180 -15.23 5.94 -17.89
N GLY A 181 -16.14 5.09 -17.43
CA GLY A 181 -16.69 5.12 -16.06
C GLY A 181 -18.11 5.70 -16.00
N ILE A 182 -18.57 6.07 -14.80
CA ILE A 182 -19.97 6.49 -14.60
C ILE A 182 -20.19 7.91 -15.11
N LEU A 183 -19.42 8.87 -14.57
CA LEU A 183 -19.45 10.28 -14.91
C LEU A 183 -18.05 10.85 -14.70
N ALA A 184 -17.59 11.71 -15.63
CA ALA A 184 -16.23 12.23 -15.62
C ALA A 184 -15.88 12.98 -14.33
N GLU A 185 -16.85 13.63 -13.69
CA GLU A 185 -16.68 14.44 -12.48
C GLU A 185 -16.45 13.60 -11.21
N ILE A 186 -16.93 12.34 -11.20
CA ILE A 186 -16.84 11.43 -10.04
C ILE A 186 -15.88 10.26 -10.28
N ASN A 187 -15.33 10.14 -11.48
CA ASN A 187 -14.27 9.19 -11.79
C ASN A 187 -13.01 9.48 -10.94
N PRO A 188 -12.17 8.47 -10.69
CA PRO A 188 -10.90 8.68 -10.02
C PRO A 188 -10.00 9.53 -10.92
N GLY A 189 -9.35 10.53 -10.31
CA GLY A 189 -8.29 11.25 -10.99
C GLY A 189 -7.09 10.33 -11.27
N ARG A 190 -6.32 10.64 -12.32
CA ARG A 190 -5.04 9.96 -12.60
C ARG A 190 -4.09 10.00 -11.41
N VAL A 191 -4.14 11.10 -10.66
CA VAL A 191 -3.39 11.29 -9.43
C VAL A 191 -4.38 11.46 -8.29
N ARG A 192 -4.50 10.43 -7.46
CA ARG A 192 -5.21 10.55 -6.18
C ARG A 192 -4.49 11.55 -5.26
N LEU A 193 -5.28 12.39 -4.60
CA LEU A 193 -4.83 13.29 -3.53
C LEU A 193 -5.07 12.63 -2.16
N PRO A 194 -4.02 12.28 -1.40
CA PRO A 194 -4.20 11.63 -0.10
C PRO A 194 -4.86 12.54 0.94
N PHE A 195 -5.77 11.98 1.75
CA PHE A 195 -6.46 12.73 2.79
C PHE A 195 -5.53 13.11 3.96
N ARG A 196 -5.34 14.41 4.19
CA ARG A 196 -4.39 14.93 5.20
C ARG A 196 -4.61 14.37 6.61
N LYS A 197 -5.88 14.26 7.05
CA LYS A 197 -6.20 13.76 8.40
C LYS A 197 -5.78 12.30 8.59
N LEU A 198 -5.81 11.50 7.53
CA LEU A 198 -5.39 10.11 7.58
C LEU A 198 -3.88 10.00 7.82
N GLY A 199 -3.07 10.84 7.18
CA GLY A 199 -1.62 10.93 7.46
C GLY A 199 -1.33 11.22 8.94
N GLY A 200 -2.06 12.16 9.54
CA GLY A 200 -1.94 12.48 10.97
C GLY A 200 -2.41 11.34 11.89
N ALA A 201 -3.44 10.58 11.50
CA ALA A 201 -3.89 9.42 12.26
C ALA A 201 -2.81 8.33 12.32
N PHE A 202 -2.15 8.04 11.20
CA PHE A 202 -1.00 7.14 11.17
C PHE A 202 0.18 7.67 11.98
N ALA A 203 0.49 8.96 11.89
CA ALA A 203 1.56 9.58 12.67
C ALA A 203 1.32 9.40 14.18
N LEU A 204 0.10 9.70 14.66
CA LEU A 204 -0.27 9.50 16.06
C LEU A 204 -0.14 8.03 16.47
N ARG A 205 -0.73 7.11 15.68
CA ARG A 205 -0.80 5.68 16.01
C ARG A 205 0.57 5.00 15.96
N SER A 206 1.46 5.47 15.09
CA SER A 206 2.81 4.91 14.92
C SER A 206 3.69 4.97 16.17
N GLN A 207 3.40 5.86 17.14
CA GLN A 207 4.17 5.99 18.40
C GLN A 207 4.27 4.70 19.22
N SER A 208 3.33 3.78 19.05
CA SER A 208 3.33 2.48 19.76
C SER A 208 3.64 1.29 18.85
N LEU A 209 3.94 1.50 17.57
CA LEU A 209 4.34 0.46 16.63
C LEU A 209 5.86 0.24 16.64
N GLU A 210 6.26 -0.95 16.21
CA GLU A 210 7.64 -1.29 15.87
C GLU A 210 7.91 -1.15 14.38
N HIS A 211 6.89 -1.45 13.55
CA HIS A 211 7.02 -1.44 12.10
C HIS A 211 5.79 -0.78 11.48
N LEU A 212 6.03 0.27 10.68
CA LEU A 212 4.98 0.91 9.88
C LEU A 212 5.40 1.01 8.42
N SER A 213 4.56 0.50 7.54
CA SER A 213 4.64 0.69 6.10
C SER A 213 3.27 1.12 5.59
N VAL A 214 3.18 2.31 4.98
CA VAL A 214 1.93 2.79 4.37
C VAL A 214 2.25 3.33 2.98
N ALA A 215 1.87 2.57 1.97
CA ALA A 215 2.10 2.88 0.57
C ALA A 215 0.84 3.41 -0.11
N PHE A 216 1.00 4.52 -0.83
CA PHE A 216 0.01 5.21 -1.67
C PHE A 216 -1.27 5.75 -0.98
N LEU A 217 -1.71 5.17 0.14
CA LEU A 217 -2.88 5.59 0.92
C LEU A 217 -2.70 6.97 1.58
N ILE A 218 -1.49 7.25 2.08
CA ILE A 218 -1.14 8.53 2.69
C ILE A 218 0.07 9.15 2.01
N ASP A 219 0.24 10.47 2.19
CA ASP A 219 1.46 11.16 1.81
C ASP A 219 2.38 11.35 3.03
N ALA A 220 3.67 11.09 2.87
CA ALA A 220 4.68 11.26 3.91
C ALA A 220 4.69 12.69 4.48
N ARG A 221 4.41 13.71 3.66
CA ARG A 221 4.31 15.10 4.13
C ARG A 221 3.19 15.26 5.14
N HIS A 222 2.01 14.68 4.88
CA HIS A 222 0.89 14.73 5.82
C HIS A 222 1.19 14.00 7.13
N PHE A 223 1.97 12.91 7.08
CA PHE A 223 2.45 12.20 8.27
C PHE A 223 3.40 13.08 9.09
N PHE A 224 4.47 13.60 8.48
CA PHE A 224 5.50 14.36 9.21
C PHE A 224 5.01 15.75 9.67
N ASP A 225 4.20 16.44 8.88
CA ASP A 225 3.61 17.74 9.26
C ASP A 225 2.69 17.63 10.49
N ALA A 226 2.11 16.45 10.74
CA ALA A 226 1.22 16.21 11.88
C ALA A 226 1.98 15.92 13.19
N CYS A 227 3.24 15.49 13.10
CA CYS A 227 4.05 15.10 14.25
C CYS A 227 4.26 16.29 15.22
N GLN A 228 3.97 16.07 16.49
CA GLN A 228 4.14 17.09 17.53
C GLN A 228 5.49 16.96 18.23
N PRO A 229 6.11 18.06 18.71
CA PRO A 229 7.39 18.01 19.42
C PRO A 229 7.43 17.16 20.69
N SER A 230 6.27 16.89 21.30
CA SER A 230 6.12 16.02 22.49
C SER A 230 6.03 14.53 22.16
N TRP A 231 5.80 14.17 20.90
CA TRP A 231 5.60 12.78 20.49
C TRP A 231 6.90 11.99 20.49
N ARG A 232 6.82 10.71 20.87
CA ARG A 232 7.98 9.83 20.98
C ARG A 232 7.63 8.46 20.41
N TRP A 233 8.61 7.83 19.77
CA TRP A 233 8.49 6.50 19.17
C TRP A 233 9.54 5.57 19.79
N PRO A 234 9.34 5.15 21.05
CA PRO A 234 10.35 4.40 21.80
C PRO A 234 10.70 3.04 21.19
N ARG A 235 9.88 2.52 20.27
CA ARG A 235 10.03 1.16 19.70
C ARG A 235 10.03 1.11 18.18
N LEU A 236 9.80 2.23 17.48
CA LEU A 236 9.66 2.21 16.03
C LEU A 236 11.01 1.94 15.37
N LYS A 237 11.13 0.80 14.70
CA LYS A 237 12.34 0.30 14.03
C LYS A 237 12.32 0.58 12.54
N THR A 238 11.17 0.47 11.89
CA THR A 238 11.06 0.70 10.43
C THR A 238 9.89 1.59 10.09
N LEU A 239 10.14 2.59 9.24
CA LEU A 239 9.12 3.49 8.71
C LEU A 239 9.24 3.59 7.19
N THR A 240 8.23 3.14 6.45
CA THR A 240 8.19 3.25 4.99
C THR A 240 6.93 3.98 4.55
N LEU A 241 7.08 5.09 3.84
CA LEU A 241 5.98 5.96 3.42
C LEU A 241 6.12 6.36 1.96
N THR A 242 5.01 6.60 1.27
CA THR A 242 5.01 7.17 -0.08
C THR A 242 5.01 8.70 -0.02
N HIS A 243 5.77 9.37 -0.89
CA HIS A 243 5.61 10.81 -1.16
C HIS A 243 5.47 11.04 -2.66
N ARG A 244 4.25 11.28 -3.12
CA ARG A 244 3.94 11.31 -4.57
C ARG A 244 4.62 12.46 -5.31
N ALA A 245 4.90 13.56 -4.62
CA ALA A 245 5.49 14.74 -5.24
C ALA A 245 7.02 14.69 -5.29
N ILE A 246 7.68 13.61 -4.86
CA ILE A 246 9.13 13.55 -4.70
C ILE A 246 9.91 13.90 -5.98
N SER A 247 9.35 13.58 -7.15
CA SER A 247 9.92 13.82 -8.48
C SER A 247 9.36 15.06 -9.20
N LYS A 248 8.10 15.41 -8.92
CA LYS A 248 7.38 16.52 -9.55
C LYS A 248 7.49 17.82 -8.76
N ALA A 249 7.86 17.74 -7.48
CA ALA A 249 8.08 18.90 -6.64
C ALA A 249 9.40 19.58 -6.99
N ASN A 250 9.47 20.87 -6.68
CA ASN A 250 10.74 21.57 -6.62
C ASN A 250 11.68 20.84 -5.63
N VAL A 251 12.92 20.59 -6.05
CA VAL A 251 14.03 20.02 -5.27
C VAL A 251 14.07 20.55 -3.83
N HIS A 252 13.80 21.84 -3.64
CA HIS A 252 13.77 22.46 -2.32
C HIS A 252 12.63 21.94 -1.42
N GLN A 253 11.44 21.72 -1.97
CA GLN A 253 10.32 21.15 -1.21
C GLN A 253 10.58 19.70 -0.80
N THR A 254 11.18 18.90 -1.70
CA THR A 254 11.59 17.53 -1.40
C THR A 254 12.66 17.49 -0.30
N ASN A 255 13.66 18.37 -0.36
CA ASN A 255 14.67 18.51 0.69
C ASN A 255 14.06 18.95 2.03
N LYS A 256 13.10 19.89 2.02
CA LYS A 256 12.38 20.30 3.24
C LYS A 256 11.64 19.13 3.89
N LEU A 257 11.02 18.24 3.10
CA LEU A 257 10.42 17.01 3.62
C LEU A 257 11.47 16.12 4.31
N PHE A 258 12.62 15.89 3.68
CA PHE A 258 13.68 15.07 4.27
C PHE A 258 14.26 15.69 5.55
N GLN A 259 14.40 17.02 5.61
CA GLN A 259 14.79 17.75 6.82
C GLN A 259 13.76 17.55 7.94
N THR A 260 12.47 17.65 7.61
CA THR A 260 11.37 17.42 8.56
C THR A 260 11.38 15.98 9.07
N ALA A 261 11.57 15.01 8.17
CA ALA A 261 11.68 13.59 8.53
C ALA A 261 12.87 13.32 9.46
N ALA A 262 14.04 13.90 9.19
CA ALA A 262 15.22 13.78 10.06
C ALA A 262 14.95 14.36 11.46
N GLN A 263 14.30 15.52 11.54
CA GLN A 263 13.96 16.17 12.80
C GLN A 263 12.99 15.33 13.64
N VAL A 264 12.00 14.70 12.99
CA VAL A 264 11.08 13.77 13.66
C VAL A 264 11.79 12.47 14.08
N ALA A 265 12.69 11.96 13.25
CA ALA A 265 13.47 10.74 13.52
C ALA A 265 14.37 10.86 14.77
N LEU A 266 14.76 12.07 15.19
CA LEU A 266 15.43 12.31 16.48
C LEU A 266 14.58 11.94 17.70
N SER A 267 13.29 11.66 17.53
CA SER A 267 12.40 11.15 18.58
C SER A 267 12.13 9.64 18.47
N MET A 268 12.91 8.93 17.63
CA MET A 268 12.76 7.51 17.30
C MET A 268 14.07 6.74 17.62
N PRO A 269 14.40 6.48 18.90
CA PRO A 269 15.71 5.95 19.30
C PRO A 269 16.03 4.53 18.77
N GLU A 270 15.00 3.75 18.43
CA GLU A 270 15.15 2.39 17.92
C GLU A 270 15.10 2.31 16.38
N LEU A 271 15.00 3.44 15.68
CA LEU A 271 14.85 3.50 14.23
C LEU A 271 16.07 2.91 13.52
N GLN A 272 15.85 1.85 12.75
CA GLN A 272 16.87 1.18 11.95
C GLN A 272 16.81 1.63 10.48
N THR A 273 15.60 1.76 9.94
CA THR A 273 15.39 2.10 8.53
C THR A 273 14.23 3.08 8.39
N LEU A 274 14.44 4.13 7.61
CA LEU A 274 13.39 5.02 7.15
C LEU A 274 13.46 5.16 5.64
N THR A 275 12.36 4.89 4.96
CA THR A 275 12.25 4.98 3.51
C THR A 275 11.08 5.88 3.11
N ILE A 276 11.37 6.90 2.30
CA ILE A 276 10.36 7.71 1.61
C ILE A 276 10.52 7.46 0.12
N TRP A 277 9.48 7.00 -0.55
CA TRP A 277 9.59 6.56 -1.94
C TRP A 277 8.37 6.95 -2.79
N HIS A 278 8.52 6.82 -4.10
CA HIS A 278 7.41 6.88 -5.06
C HIS A 278 7.73 6.02 -6.28
N GLY A 279 6.67 5.54 -6.92
CA GLY A 279 6.76 4.72 -8.12
C GLY A 279 5.48 4.79 -8.92
N GLU A 280 5.62 5.01 -10.22
CA GLU A 280 4.56 4.92 -11.24
C GLU A 280 5.23 4.62 -12.59
N ARG A 281 4.43 4.43 -13.65
CA ARG A 281 4.98 4.21 -15.00
C ARG A 281 5.99 5.30 -15.37
N ARG A 282 7.18 4.89 -15.82
CA ARG A 282 8.39 5.66 -16.18
C ARG A 282 9.18 6.26 -15.03
N GLU A 283 8.74 6.07 -13.79
CA GLU A 283 9.33 6.78 -12.66
C GLU A 283 9.42 5.91 -11.41
N ALA A 284 10.62 5.87 -10.83
CA ALA A 284 10.84 5.24 -9.54
C ALA A 284 11.90 6.03 -8.78
N CYS A 285 11.65 6.34 -7.52
CA CYS A 285 12.66 6.95 -6.67
C CYS A 285 12.41 6.66 -5.18
N GLY A 286 13.49 6.75 -4.40
CA GLY A 286 13.49 6.44 -2.99
C GLY A 286 14.65 7.13 -2.26
N PHE A 287 14.32 7.70 -1.12
CA PHE A 287 15.28 8.13 -0.10
C PHE A 287 15.24 7.14 1.05
N THR A 288 16.40 6.56 1.42
CA THR A 288 16.49 5.60 2.52
C THR A 288 17.60 5.94 3.49
N TYR A 289 17.27 6.06 4.77
CA TYR A 289 18.22 6.05 5.88
C TYR A 289 18.43 4.63 6.41
N ARG A 290 19.67 4.25 6.71
CA ARG A 290 20.03 2.99 7.38
C ARG A 290 20.97 3.26 8.56
N ARG A 291 20.52 2.94 9.76
CA ARG A 291 21.29 3.14 11.00
C ARG A 291 22.56 2.31 11.04
N GLU A 292 22.50 1.05 10.63
CA GLU A 292 23.64 0.10 10.67
C GLU A 292 24.91 0.69 10.04
N HIS A 293 24.74 1.39 8.93
CA HIS A 293 25.84 2.00 8.17
C HIS A 293 25.99 3.50 8.45
N GLY A 294 25.12 4.10 9.27
CA GLY A 294 25.03 5.54 9.44
C GLY A 294 24.89 6.24 8.08
N SER A 295 24.02 5.74 7.20
CA SER A 295 23.98 6.18 5.82
C SER A 295 22.61 6.65 5.36
N ILE A 296 22.61 7.55 4.39
CA ILE A 296 21.45 7.89 3.57
C ILE A 296 21.74 7.53 2.12
N CYS A 297 20.71 7.08 1.40
CA CYS A 297 20.80 6.70 0.00
C CYS A 297 19.66 7.36 -0.78
N TRP A 298 20.00 8.09 -1.83
CA TRP A 298 19.07 8.41 -2.91
C TRP A 298 19.17 7.33 -3.98
N GLN A 299 18.04 6.84 -4.48
CA GLN A 299 18.02 5.94 -5.60
C GLN A 299 16.82 6.29 -6.51
N GLY A 300 16.99 6.34 -7.82
CA GLY A 300 15.86 6.60 -8.72
C GLY A 300 16.17 6.71 -10.20
N THR A 301 15.14 6.93 -11.01
CA THR A 301 15.23 7.21 -12.46
C THR A 301 15.71 8.63 -12.76
N VAL A 302 15.62 9.53 -11.78
CA VAL A 302 16.07 10.92 -11.88
C VAL A 302 16.97 11.24 -10.68
N ASP A 303 18.04 11.99 -10.92
CA ASP A 303 18.93 12.45 -9.85
C ASP A 303 18.25 13.52 -8.98
N LEU A 304 18.57 13.52 -7.68
CA LEU A 304 18.12 14.54 -6.74
C LEU A 304 19.31 15.02 -5.91
N ARG A 305 19.63 16.30 -6.04
CA ARG A 305 20.63 16.94 -5.20
C ARG A 305 20.10 17.14 -3.78
N LEU A 306 20.73 16.47 -2.81
CA LEU A 306 20.50 16.74 -1.39
C LEU A 306 21.19 18.05 -0.99
N GLU A 307 20.44 18.94 -0.35
CA GLU A 307 20.91 20.23 0.15
C GLU A 307 21.76 20.05 1.42
N SER A 308 22.69 20.97 1.68
CA SER A 308 23.56 20.93 2.88
C SER A 308 22.76 20.82 4.18
N LYS A 309 21.66 21.55 4.31
CA LYS A 309 20.76 21.48 5.49
C LYS A 309 20.15 20.10 5.67
N THR A 310 19.85 19.39 4.58
CA THR A 310 19.37 18.02 4.62
C THR A 310 20.46 17.09 5.11
N LEU A 311 21.67 17.21 4.55
CA LEU A 311 22.83 16.40 4.97
C LEU A 311 23.15 16.60 6.46
N GLU A 312 23.20 17.85 6.93
CA GLU A 312 23.42 18.21 8.34
C GLU A 312 22.36 17.60 9.27
N ALA A 313 21.08 17.61 8.86
CA ALA A 313 20.00 17.05 9.66
C ALA A 313 20.13 15.52 9.83
N TRP A 314 20.51 14.80 8.77
CA TRP A 314 20.72 13.35 8.83
C TRP A 314 22.06 12.97 9.49
N GLU A 315 23.10 13.80 9.36
CA GLU A 315 24.37 13.64 10.07
C GLU A 315 24.14 13.64 11.58
N LYS A 316 23.32 14.58 12.08
CA LYS A 316 22.96 14.61 13.50
C LYS A 316 22.34 13.30 13.97
N LEU A 317 21.46 12.70 13.16
CA LEU A 317 20.84 11.41 13.48
C LEU A 317 21.86 10.27 13.47
N ALA A 318 22.73 10.22 12.46
CA ALA A 318 23.80 9.22 12.34
C ALA A 318 24.78 9.28 13.52
N VAL A 319 25.24 10.47 13.90
CA VAL A 319 26.12 10.66 15.06
C VAL A 319 25.40 10.26 16.35
N THR A 320 24.14 10.67 16.54
CA THR A 320 23.38 10.41 17.77
C THR A 320 23.09 8.93 17.99
N TYR A 321 22.65 8.21 16.95
CA TYR A 321 22.14 6.84 17.12
C TYR A 321 23.03 5.76 16.50
N ALA A 322 23.83 6.07 15.49
CA ALA A 322 24.77 5.12 14.88
C ALA A 322 26.21 5.30 15.39
N GLY A 323 26.56 6.44 16.01
CA GLY A 323 27.92 6.75 16.44
C GLY A 323 28.90 6.84 15.27
N ARG A 324 28.42 7.21 14.08
CA ARG A 324 29.16 7.21 12.81
C ARG A 324 29.00 8.54 12.10
N VAL A 325 29.99 8.89 11.28
CA VAL A 325 29.88 9.97 10.29
C VAL A 325 28.90 9.54 9.18
N LEU A 326 28.08 10.47 8.70
CA LEU A 326 27.10 10.17 7.67
C LEU A 326 27.78 9.74 6.37
N THR A 327 27.37 8.58 5.86
CA THR A 327 27.69 8.17 4.48
C THR A 327 26.54 8.52 3.56
N VAL A 328 26.83 9.17 2.43
CA VAL A 328 25.81 9.60 1.46
C VAL A 328 26.03 8.84 0.16
N ASN A 329 25.04 8.03 -0.20
CA ASN A 329 25.04 7.25 -1.43
C ASN A 329 23.99 7.81 -2.41
N SER A 330 24.27 7.74 -3.71
CA SER A 330 23.30 8.03 -4.76
C SER A 330 23.41 6.96 -5.86
N ASN A 331 22.28 6.47 -6.36
CA ASN A 331 22.21 5.53 -7.46
C ASN A 331 21.11 5.93 -8.45
N VAL A 332 21.52 6.44 -9.62
CA VAL A 332 20.60 6.72 -10.72
C VAL A 332 20.62 5.57 -11.70
N PHE A 333 19.46 5.01 -12.03
CA PHE A 333 19.34 3.86 -12.93
C PHE A 333 18.42 4.17 -14.12
N MET A 334 18.67 3.50 -15.25
CA MET A 334 17.98 3.72 -16.54
C MET A 334 17.02 2.56 -16.88
N GLU A 335 16.44 1.93 -15.86
CA GLU A 335 15.51 0.81 -16.04
C GLU A 335 14.17 1.29 -16.57
N ASP A 336 13.53 0.49 -17.42
CA ASP A 336 12.20 0.78 -17.94
C ASP A 336 11.15 0.43 -16.89
N ILE A 337 10.65 1.45 -16.18
CA ILE A 337 9.64 1.28 -15.14
C ILE A 337 8.26 1.21 -15.81
N THR A 338 7.68 0.02 -15.95
CA THR A 338 6.37 -0.13 -16.62
C THR A 338 5.18 0.05 -15.69
N SER A 339 5.41 -0.07 -14.38
CA SER A 339 4.39 0.03 -13.32
C SER A 339 5.01 0.38 -11.96
N HIS A 340 4.17 0.78 -11.01
CA HIS A 340 4.57 0.93 -9.61
C HIS A 340 5.12 -0.40 -8.99
N GLY A 341 4.73 -1.57 -9.49
CA GLY A 341 5.31 -2.85 -9.08
C GLY A 341 6.76 -3.02 -9.53
N ASP A 342 7.10 -2.57 -10.74
CA ASP A 342 8.50 -2.52 -11.18
C ASP A 342 9.30 -1.52 -10.35
N ALA A 343 8.72 -0.36 -10.03
CA ALA A 343 9.37 0.61 -9.15
C ALA A 343 9.74 0.00 -7.79
N ILE A 344 8.81 -0.72 -7.13
CA ILE A 344 9.07 -1.43 -5.87
C ILE A 344 10.23 -2.42 -6.03
N HIS A 345 10.25 -3.16 -7.14
CA HIS A 345 11.29 -4.16 -7.43
C HIS A 345 12.68 -3.52 -7.63
N HIS A 346 12.79 -2.51 -8.49
CA HIS A 346 14.07 -1.86 -8.81
C HIS A 346 14.62 -1.02 -7.65
N LEU A 347 13.76 -0.46 -6.82
CA LEU A 347 14.15 0.22 -5.57
C LEU A 347 14.52 -0.76 -4.44
N GLY A 348 14.34 -2.09 -4.65
CA GLY A 348 14.66 -3.10 -3.65
C GLY A 348 13.83 -2.95 -2.36
N LEU A 349 12.59 -2.49 -2.47
CA LEU A 349 11.74 -2.25 -1.30
C LEU A 349 11.19 -3.58 -0.75
N HIS A 350 11.37 -3.78 0.55
CA HIS A 350 10.86 -4.94 1.28
C HIS A 350 9.74 -4.53 2.23
N HIS A 351 8.79 -5.44 2.50
CA HIS A 351 7.69 -5.24 3.45
C HIS A 351 6.74 -4.07 3.13
N VAL A 352 6.73 -3.62 1.87
CA VAL A 352 5.80 -2.60 1.36
C VAL A 352 4.50 -3.23 0.87
N VAL A 353 4.62 -4.36 0.21
CA VAL A 353 3.54 -5.18 -0.34
C VAL A 353 3.95 -6.65 -0.17
N ASP A 354 2.98 -7.56 -0.15
CA ASP A 354 3.27 -8.99 -0.14
C ASP A 354 3.99 -9.41 -1.43
N ARG A 355 4.87 -10.42 -1.31
CA ARG A 355 5.67 -10.91 -2.43
C ARG A 355 4.82 -11.45 -3.58
N VAL A 356 3.74 -12.16 -3.28
CA VAL A 356 2.81 -12.69 -4.28
C VAL A 356 2.13 -11.54 -4.99
N SER A 357 1.60 -10.58 -4.24
CA SER A 357 0.97 -9.38 -4.79
C SER A 357 1.92 -8.55 -5.65
N LEU A 358 3.20 -8.41 -5.27
CA LEU A 358 4.21 -7.73 -6.10
C LEU A 358 4.41 -8.42 -7.45
N GLN A 359 4.50 -9.76 -7.46
CA GLN A 359 4.62 -10.52 -8.70
C GLN A 359 3.38 -10.32 -9.58
N GLN A 360 2.19 -10.36 -9.00
CA GLN A 360 0.93 -10.14 -9.71
C GLN A 360 0.84 -8.74 -10.32
N ILE A 361 1.18 -7.68 -9.57
CA ILE A 361 1.21 -6.30 -10.09
C ILE A 361 2.10 -6.20 -11.34
N ARG A 362 3.30 -6.76 -11.27
CA ARG A 362 4.26 -6.73 -12.39
C ARG A 362 3.80 -7.52 -13.60
N ILE A 363 3.01 -8.58 -13.42
CA ILE A 363 2.47 -9.38 -14.51
C ILE A 363 1.25 -8.69 -15.13
N GLU A 364 0.31 -8.24 -14.30
CA GLU A 364 -0.94 -7.60 -14.74
C GLU A 364 -0.70 -6.32 -15.55
N ASN A 365 0.34 -5.56 -15.19
CA ASN A 365 0.68 -4.30 -15.88
C ASN A 365 1.48 -4.48 -17.18
N ARG A 366 1.78 -5.72 -17.61
CA ARG A 366 2.38 -5.97 -18.94
C ARG A 366 1.38 -5.86 -20.09
N VAL A 367 0.08 -5.88 -19.78
CA VAL A 367 -0.99 -5.80 -20.78
C VAL A 367 -1.43 -4.34 -20.93
N SER A 368 -1.38 -3.82 -22.15
CA SER A 368 -2.00 -2.54 -22.49
C SER A 368 -3.51 -2.70 -22.60
N TRP A 369 -4.26 -1.81 -21.96
CA TRP A 369 -5.71 -1.66 -22.11
C TRP A 369 -6.11 -0.50 -23.04
N LEU A 370 -5.09 0.17 -23.59
CA LEU A 370 -5.21 1.25 -24.58
C LEU A 370 -4.76 0.77 -25.95
#